data_AF-A0A9D5Q7Y1-F1
#
_entry.id   AF-A0A9D5Q7Y1-F1
#
_cell.length_a   1.000
_cell.length_b   1.000
_cell.length_c   1.000
_cell.angle_alpha   90.00
_cell.angle_beta   90.00
_cell.angle_gamma   90.00
#
_symmetry.space_group_name_H-M   'P 1'
#
loop_
_entity.id
_entity.type
_entity.pdbx_description
1 polymer ?
#
loop_
_entity_poly.entity_id
_entity_poly.type
_entity_poly.pdbx_seq_one_letter_code
_entity_poly.pdbx_strand_id
1 'polypeptide(L)'
;MGKQLYIRTSSEYLEEWDKERIVDTLIRETYIDRRTAEVISNEVEQQIIGLNVSILTSTLIRELVGAKLIELGLEKAHKMHTRLGVPLYDVDQIILHQGSATTGLPLGPELTNLALASKIKREYALISIFSQEVADAHLRGDIYLEGLEFIDRLYCVGLSLEYIKKFGLNLSEGIIKAKPAKHPESLISQMVGFTEILRGHFSSSVEWDALNTLFAPYTEGLPSAEVKQFAQKMVFELSRQSMSLRVATLLNLYWHVPEHLAQLPAIGAKSSGTKSRKRHYGNYLQESQRVLMALLDVLSEGDAEGKIFSLPLPLIHISEKFFDTPGHLEFLGELAEFILRQGHLALILERDNQRRVFRSFTLPRKVLESPGEPWQTRHAVINNVIINLPRFGYIARGSDLHLFAKLTEMMELVAEAHMQKRVFIEKLLAAGKEGPLGILMMKQDGRSFLQLEQADFLIGLAGLNELVQIHRGKQFHESDEAVEFGLEIIAHMESVCERLSQRHHISFVLGGFPNQVVSSRLARLDLRYYSPESGYVVKGDLGNGQVYYTDSILINQHEDHPLLKRMKIEGKFSAYMPGGSMSPISVEGTFSHKKQVVDFITATFRETQNMQVYFRPTSSSQGFHPIT
;
A
#
# COMPACT_ATOMS: atom_id res chain seq x y z
N MET A 1 18.97 -24.58 54.62
CA MET A 1 18.25 -23.35 54.22
C MET A 1 18.34 -23.26 52.71
N GLY A 2 17.25 -23.59 52.00
CA GLY A 2 17.21 -23.48 50.55
C GLY A 2 17.38 -22.01 50.14
N LYS A 3 18.20 -21.74 49.12
CA LYS A 3 18.26 -20.40 48.52
C LYS A 3 16.83 -20.04 48.09
N GLN A 4 16.26 -18.97 48.68
CA GLN A 4 15.03 -18.37 48.17
C GLN A 4 15.31 -17.89 46.75
N LEU A 5 14.62 -18.49 45.79
CA LEU A 5 14.80 -18.21 44.38
C LEU A 5 13.78 -17.14 43.99
N TYR A 6 14.28 -16.01 43.49
CA TYR A 6 13.46 -14.88 43.06
C TYR A 6 13.40 -14.83 41.54
N ILE A 7 12.20 -14.56 41.01
CA ILE A 7 11.92 -14.39 39.60
C ILE A 7 11.82 -12.88 39.30
N ARG A 8 12.51 -12.41 38.26
CA ARG A 8 12.22 -11.11 37.65
C ARG A 8 11.06 -11.26 36.66
N THR A 9 9.90 -10.71 37.01
CA THR A 9 8.68 -10.83 36.19
C THR A 9 8.61 -9.73 35.14
N SER A 10 7.73 -9.91 34.14
CA SER A 10 7.44 -8.90 33.11
C SER A 10 6.67 -7.68 33.65
N SER A 11 6.15 -7.76 34.87
CA SER A 11 5.45 -6.70 35.60
C SER A 11 6.39 -5.80 36.44
N GLU A 12 7.71 -5.90 36.23
CA GLU A 12 8.76 -5.10 36.89
C GLU A 12 8.95 -5.35 38.41
N TYR A 13 8.36 -6.42 38.96
CA TYR A 13 8.56 -6.83 40.36
C TYR A 13 9.49 -8.06 40.48
N LEU A 14 10.12 -8.21 41.65
CA LEU A 14 10.77 -9.44 42.07
C LEU A 14 9.77 -10.26 42.89
N GLU A 15 9.52 -11.48 42.45
CA GLU A 15 8.54 -12.36 43.08
C GLU A 15 9.19 -13.69 43.47
N GLU A 16 8.66 -14.35 44.50
CA GLU A 16 9.16 -15.68 44.90
C GLU A 16 8.82 -16.73 43.83
N TRP A 17 9.72 -17.71 43.67
CA TRP A 17 9.51 -18.84 42.77
C TRP A 17 8.28 -19.66 43.19
N ASP A 18 7.37 -19.84 42.23
CA ASP A 18 6.18 -20.69 42.37
C ASP A 18 5.90 -21.41 41.06
N LYS A 19 5.96 -22.74 41.09
CA LYS A 19 5.76 -23.61 39.94
C LYS A 19 4.30 -23.71 39.49
N GLU A 20 3.33 -23.44 40.37
CA GLU A 20 1.91 -23.44 39.99
C GLU A 20 1.62 -22.39 38.92
N ARG A 21 2.44 -21.33 38.86
CA ARG A 21 2.35 -20.31 37.81
C ARG A 21 2.63 -20.86 36.42
N ILE A 22 3.49 -21.86 36.28
CA ILE A 22 3.69 -22.56 35.00
C ILE A 22 2.39 -23.27 34.62
N VAL A 23 1.76 -23.96 35.57
CA VAL A 23 0.50 -24.68 35.37
C VAL A 23 -0.60 -23.72 34.92
N ASP A 24 -0.81 -22.65 35.67
CA ASP A 24 -1.84 -21.64 35.36
C ASP A 24 -1.60 -20.95 34.03
N THR A 25 -0.35 -20.62 33.71
CA THR A 25 0.03 -20.00 32.44
C THR A 25 -0.23 -20.94 31.26
N LEU A 26 0.17 -22.20 31.37
CA LEU A 26 -0.05 -23.20 30.33
C LEU A 26 -1.54 -23.45 30.09
N ILE A 27 -2.34 -23.60 31.14
CA ILE A 27 -3.79 -23.77 31.00
C ILE A 27 -4.41 -22.55 30.32
N ARG A 28 -4.06 -21.34 30.78
CA ARG A 28 -4.62 -20.08 30.28
C ARG A 28 -4.27 -19.82 28.82
N GLU A 29 -3.03 -20.07 28.42
CA GLU A 29 -2.51 -19.66 27.11
C GLU A 29 -2.57 -20.75 26.05
N THR A 30 -2.54 -22.03 26.46
CA THR A 30 -2.38 -23.16 25.52
C THR A 30 -3.52 -24.16 25.56
N TYR A 31 -4.48 -24.02 26.48
CA TYR A 31 -5.62 -24.92 26.66
C TYR A 31 -5.25 -26.40 26.95
N ILE A 32 -4.00 -26.69 27.33
CA ILE A 32 -3.63 -28.04 27.79
C ILE A 32 -4.30 -28.35 29.13
N ASP A 33 -4.55 -29.63 29.39
CA ASP A 33 -5.17 -30.05 30.64
C ASP A 33 -4.22 -29.88 31.83
N ARG A 34 -4.80 -29.72 33.01
CA ARG A 34 -4.05 -29.46 34.25
C ARG A 34 -3.03 -30.55 34.56
N ARG A 35 -3.35 -31.82 34.32
CA ARG A 35 -2.43 -32.93 34.63
C ARG A 35 -1.18 -32.86 33.76
N THR A 36 -1.35 -32.62 32.46
CA THR A 36 -0.22 -32.42 31.54
C THR A 36 0.60 -31.18 31.93
N ALA A 37 -0.05 -30.08 32.29
CA ALA A 37 0.62 -28.87 32.75
C ALA A 37 1.42 -29.08 34.05
N GLU A 38 0.89 -29.85 34.99
CA GLU A 38 1.59 -30.24 36.23
C GLU A 38 2.82 -31.11 35.96
N VAL A 39 2.76 -32.05 35.02
CA VAL A 39 3.92 -32.85 34.60
C VAL A 39 5.02 -31.94 34.06
N ILE A 40 4.68 -31.04 33.13
CA ILE A 40 5.64 -30.09 32.55
C ILE A 40 6.23 -29.18 33.63
N SER A 41 5.39 -28.63 34.51
CA SER A 41 5.84 -27.77 35.61
C SER A 41 6.83 -28.47 36.54
N ASN A 42 6.58 -29.72 36.92
CA ASN A 42 7.47 -30.51 37.75
C ASN A 42 8.83 -30.78 37.07
N GLU A 43 8.83 -31.11 35.78
CA GLU A 43 10.08 -31.34 35.06
C GLU A 43 10.90 -30.06 34.88
N VAL A 44 10.25 -28.94 34.55
CA VAL A 44 10.90 -27.64 34.42
C VAL A 44 11.46 -27.16 35.77
N GLU A 45 10.74 -27.38 36.87
CA GLU A 45 11.24 -27.10 38.21
C GLU A 45 12.53 -27.88 38.51
N GLN A 46 12.59 -29.17 38.19
CA GLN A 46 13.80 -29.97 38.36
C GLN A 46 14.97 -29.43 37.51
N GLN A 47 14.71 -29.02 36.28
CA GLN A 47 15.72 -28.40 35.42
C GLN A 47 16.24 -27.08 36.01
N ILE A 48 15.34 -26.21 36.47
CA ILE A 48 15.71 -24.91 37.07
C ILE A 48 16.58 -25.08 38.31
N ILE A 49 16.22 -26.03 39.19
CA ILE A 49 17.03 -26.35 40.38
C ILE A 49 18.43 -26.84 39.96
N GLY A 50 18.52 -27.64 38.90
CA GLY A 50 19.79 -28.14 38.36
C GLY A 50 20.69 -27.09 37.70
N LEU A 51 20.12 -26.01 37.15
CA LEU A 51 20.86 -24.97 36.44
C LEU A 51 21.70 -24.06 37.36
N ASN A 52 21.41 -24.03 38.68
CA ASN A 52 22.14 -23.23 39.68
C ASN A 52 22.36 -21.75 39.29
N VAL A 53 21.39 -21.15 38.59
CA VAL A 53 21.44 -19.75 38.15
C VAL A 53 21.19 -18.79 39.30
N SER A 54 21.85 -17.64 39.29
CA SER A 54 21.71 -16.61 40.33
C SER A 54 20.44 -15.76 40.18
N ILE A 55 19.92 -15.63 38.96
CA ILE A 55 18.73 -14.85 38.62
C ILE A 55 17.90 -15.67 37.64
N LEU A 56 16.64 -15.94 37.99
CA LEU A 56 15.68 -16.59 37.10
C LEU A 56 14.80 -15.52 36.43
N THR A 57 14.65 -15.61 35.12
CA THR A 57 13.80 -14.70 34.33
C THR A 57 12.58 -15.43 33.79
N SER A 58 11.47 -14.72 33.63
CA SER A 58 10.26 -15.25 32.98
C SER A 58 10.53 -15.76 31.56
N THR A 59 11.50 -15.18 30.84
CA THR A 59 11.90 -15.62 29.51
C THR A 59 12.55 -17.01 29.57
N LEU A 60 13.54 -17.21 30.45
CA LEU A 60 14.19 -18.52 30.58
C LEU A 60 13.19 -19.62 30.98
N ILE A 61 12.28 -19.32 31.91
CA ILE A 61 11.22 -20.27 32.29
C ILE A 61 10.37 -20.65 31.07
N ARG A 62 9.94 -19.66 30.27
CA ARG A 62 9.12 -19.89 29.07
C ARG A 62 9.85 -20.72 28.01
N GLU A 63 11.16 -20.52 27.82
CA GLU A 63 11.95 -21.34 26.89
C GLU A 63 12.08 -22.80 27.36
N LEU A 64 12.30 -23.03 28.67
CA LEU A 64 12.35 -24.39 29.23
C LEU A 64 11.00 -25.10 29.10
N VAL A 65 9.89 -24.39 29.38
CA VAL A 65 8.53 -24.90 29.16
C VAL A 65 8.29 -25.19 27.68
N GLY A 66 8.70 -24.29 26.78
CA GLY A 66 8.61 -24.48 25.33
C GLY A 66 9.33 -25.75 24.87
N ALA A 67 10.57 -25.96 25.30
CA ALA A 67 11.33 -27.16 25.00
C ALA A 67 10.57 -28.43 25.45
N LYS A 68 9.99 -28.43 26.66
CA LYS A 68 9.17 -29.54 27.15
C LYS A 68 7.91 -29.78 26.36
N LEU A 69 7.23 -28.74 25.90
CA LEU A 69 6.07 -28.91 25.02
C LEU A 69 6.45 -29.64 23.72
N ILE A 70 7.63 -29.38 23.16
CA ILE A 70 8.11 -30.06 21.95
C ILE A 70 8.53 -31.51 22.23
N GLU A 71 9.23 -31.75 23.34
CA GLU A 71 9.60 -33.12 23.76
C GLU A 71 8.36 -34.03 23.90
N LEU A 72 7.23 -33.47 24.31
CA LEU A 72 5.96 -34.18 24.44
C LEU A 72 5.12 -34.21 23.14
N GLY A 73 5.64 -33.68 22.03
CA GLY A 73 4.93 -33.61 20.75
C GLY A 73 3.78 -32.60 20.72
N LEU A 74 3.72 -31.66 21.67
CA LEU A 74 2.67 -30.66 21.82
C LEU A 74 2.99 -29.38 21.01
N GLU A 75 3.27 -29.52 19.72
CA GLU A 75 3.71 -28.42 18.85
C GLU A 75 2.71 -27.24 18.81
N LYS A 76 1.40 -27.54 18.80
CA LYS A 76 0.36 -26.50 18.83
C LYS A 76 0.41 -25.69 20.13
N ALA A 77 0.64 -26.35 21.26
CA ALA A 77 0.77 -25.69 22.55
C ALA A 77 2.06 -24.86 22.63
N HIS A 78 3.19 -25.36 22.12
CA HIS A 78 4.40 -24.56 21.98
C HIS A 78 4.12 -23.30 21.15
N LYS A 79 3.45 -23.44 20.00
CA LYS A 79 3.14 -22.30 19.13
C LYS A 79 2.32 -21.22 19.85
N MET A 80 1.33 -21.62 20.67
CA MET A 80 0.54 -20.69 21.50
C MET A 80 1.35 -20.09 22.65
N HIS A 81 2.33 -20.82 23.18
CA HIS A 81 3.21 -20.38 24.28
C HIS A 81 4.41 -19.56 23.80
N THR A 82 4.59 -19.39 22.49
CA THR A 82 5.77 -18.73 21.91
C THR A 82 5.84 -17.26 22.33
N ARG A 83 7.03 -16.82 22.74
CA ARG A 83 7.31 -15.41 23.05
C ARG A 83 7.74 -14.68 21.80
N LEU A 84 7.11 -13.55 21.51
CA LEU A 84 7.55 -12.62 20.48
C LEU A 84 8.49 -11.58 21.08
N GLY A 85 9.57 -11.26 20.38
CA GLY A 85 10.54 -10.28 20.86
C GLY A 85 11.65 -9.98 19.87
N VAL A 86 12.45 -8.97 20.20
CA VAL A 86 13.64 -8.61 19.44
C VAL A 86 14.88 -8.98 20.28
N PRO A 87 15.90 -9.65 19.71
CA PRO A 87 17.14 -9.95 20.42
C PRO A 87 17.77 -8.68 21.01
N LEU A 88 18.37 -8.77 22.20
CA LEU A 88 18.95 -7.60 22.87
C LEU A 88 19.99 -6.88 21.99
N TYR A 89 20.84 -7.64 21.29
CA TYR A 89 21.81 -7.09 20.34
C TYR A 89 21.12 -6.25 19.26
N ASP A 90 20.04 -6.75 18.66
CA ASP A 90 19.28 -6.03 17.65
C ASP A 90 18.62 -4.77 18.23
N VAL A 91 18.11 -4.83 19.46
CA VAL A 91 17.54 -3.65 20.16
C VAL A 91 18.61 -2.57 20.35
N ASP A 92 19.80 -2.95 20.83
CA ASP A 92 20.93 -2.03 21.00
C ASP A 92 21.39 -1.46 19.66
N GLN A 93 21.40 -2.26 18.59
CA GLN A 93 21.70 -1.76 17.25
C GLN A 93 20.63 -0.79 16.72
N ILE A 94 19.35 -1.00 17.03
CA ILE A 94 18.26 -0.09 16.59
C ILE A 94 18.29 1.23 17.37
N ILE A 95 18.56 1.17 18.69
CA ILE A 95 18.46 2.34 19.57
C ILE A 95 19.77 3.15 19.58
N LEU A 96 20.91 2.48 19.74
CA LEU A 96 22.19 3.13 20.00
C LEU A 96 22.98 3.41 18.73
N HIS A 97 22.78 2.60 17.69
CA HIS A 97 23.50 2.73 16.44
C HIS A 97 22.53 3.23 15.37
N GLN A 98 22.98 4.14 14.51
CA GLN A 98 22.20 4.49 13.33
C GLN A 98 22.24 3.28 12.39
N GLY A 99 21.25 2.39 12.53
CA GLY A 99 21.07 1.25 11.64
C GLY A 99 20.95 1.72 10.19
N SER A 100 21.80 1.16 9.34
CA SER A 100 21.86 1.31 7.89
C SER A 100 20.53 1.71 7.21
N ALA A 101 20.46 2.99 6.82
CA ALA A 101 19.88 3.53 5.59
C ALA A 101 18.85 2.65 4.84
N THR A 102 17.60 2.64 5.27
CA THR A 102 16.45 2.38 4.38
C THR A 102 15.66 3.64 4.07
N THR A 103 15.51 4.56 5.03
CA THR A 103 14.63 5.74 4.88
C THR A 103 15.37 7.06 4.64
N GLY A 104 16.72 7.05 4.58
CA GLY A 104 17.53 8.25 4.37
C GLY A 104 17.41 9.34 5.46
N LEU A 105 16.64 9.09 6.53
CA LEU A 105 16.38 10.02 7.63
C LEU A 105 17.01 9.52 8.93
N PRO A 106 17.46 10.41 9.84
CA PRO A 106 17.90 10.01 11.17
C PRO A 106 16.76 9.29 11.89
N LEU A 107 17.02 8.08 12.42
CA LEU A 107 16.06 7.34 13.22
C LEU A 107 15.82 8.08 14.55
N GLY A 108 14.81 8.96 14.58
CA GLY A 108 14.30 9.51 15.83
C GLY A 108 13.62 8.43 16.69
N PRO A 109 13.32 8.69 17.97
CA PRO A 109 12.71 7.71 18.88
C PRO A 109 11.41 7.08 18.35
N GLU A 110 10.62 7.82 17.58
CA GLU A 110 9.40 7.30 16.93
C GLU A 110 9.71 6.24 15.85
N LEU A 111 10.81 6.40 15.12
CA LEU A 111 11.24 5.45 14.10
C LEU A 111 11.86 4.20 14.72
N THR A 112 12.56 4.31 15.86
CA THR A 112 13.06 3.14 16.61
C THR A 112 11.92 2.35 17.23
N ASN A 113 10.91 3.03 17.80
CA ASN A 113 9.68 2.38 18.28
C ASN A 113 9.01 1.57 17.16
N LEU A 114 8.90 2.18 15.98
CA LEU A 114 8.35 1.47 14.83
C LEU A 114 9.22 0.27 14.45
N ALA A 115 10.54 0.43 14.28
CA ALA A 115 11.40 -0.67 13.85
C ALA A 115 11.30 -1.90 14.76
N LEU A 116 11.20 -1.68 16.07
CA LEU A 116 10.97 -2.73 17.06
C LEU A 116 9.58 -3.36 16.92
N ALA A 117 8.52 -2.53 16.87
CA ALA A 117 7.14 -3.01 16.69
C ALA A 117 6.96 -3.77 15.37
N SER A 118 7.59 -3.33 14.30
CA SER A 118 7.57 -3.95 12.97
C SER A 118 8.14 -5.36 12.99
N LYS A 119 9.26 -5.59 13.69
CA LYS A 119 9.84 -6.93 13.85
C LYS A 119 8.86 -7.87 14.59
N ILE A 120 8.28 -7.39 15.69
CA ILE A 120 7.33 -8.18 16.50
C ILE A 120 6.05 -8.49 15.72
N LYS A 121 5.46 -7.49 15.04
CA LYS A 121 4.22 -7.66 14.26
C LYS A 121 4.41 -8.61 13.07
N ARG A 122 5.57 -8.54 12.40
CA ARG A 122 5.91 -9.46 11.31
C ARG A 122 5.96 -10.91 11.80
N GLU A 123 6.63 -11.14 12.92
CA GLU A 123 6.73 -12.48 13.51
C GLU A 123 5.34 -12.98 13.97
N TYR A 124 4.56 -12.13 14.64
CA TYR A 124 3.17 -12.43 15.01
C TYR A 124 2.33 -12.84 13.79
N ALA A 125 2.46 -12.11 12.68
CA ALA A 125 1.70 -12.39 11.46
C ALA A 125 2.04 -13.76 10.88
N LEU A 126 3.33 -14.07 10.74
CA LEU A 126 3.80 -15.34 10.16
C LEU A 126 3.49 -16.54 11.05
N ILE A 127 3.49 -16.36 12.37
CA ILE A 127 3.18 -17.44 13.32
C ILE A 127 1.67 -17.60 13.46
N SER A 128 0.93 -16.53 13.75
CA SER A 128 -0.44 -16.62 14.29
C SER A 128 -1.53 -16.33 13.29
N ILE A 129 -1.26 -15.59 12.21
CA ILE A 129 -2.28 -15.16 11.26
C ILE A 129 -2.27 -16.02 10.00
N PHE A 130 -1.09 -16.25 9.43
CA PHE A 130 -0.96 -17.03 8.21
C PHE A 130 -0.75 -18.52 8.50
N SER A 131 -1.22 -19.38 7.58
CA SER A 131 -0.86 -20.79 7.63
C SER A 131 0.64 -20.98 7.43
N GLN A 132 1.16 -22.12 7.88
CA GLN A 132 2.58 -22.45 7.70
C GLN A 132 2.98 -22.44 6.22
N GLU A 133 2.12 -22.93 5.33
CA GLU A 133 2.37 -22.93 3.89
C GLU A 133 2.52 -21.51 3.31
N VAL A 134 1.63 -20.58 3.68
CA VAL A 134 1.72 -19.16 3.28
C VAL A 134 2.98 -18.50 3.85
N ALA A 135 3.26 -18.74 5.13
CA ALA A 135 4.43 -18.21 5.79
C ALA A 135 5.74 -18.72 5.16
N ASP A 136 5.81 -20.02 4.86
CA ASP A 136 6.97 -20.65 4.22
C ASP A 136 7.17 -20.14 2.78
N ALA A 137 6.09 -19.98 2.01
CA ALA A 137 6.14 -19.41 0.67
C ALA A 137 6.67 -17.96 0.69
N HIS A 138 6.28 -17.18 1.71
CA HIS A 138 6.85 -15.85 1.93
C HIS A 138 8.35 -15.92 2.26
N LEU A 139 8.74 -16.78 3.21
CA LEU A 139 10.11 -16.89 3.71
C LEU A 139 11.09 -17.39 2.63
N ARG A 140 10.66 -18.35 1.79
CA ARG A 140 11.45 -18.86 0.65
C ARG A 140 11.45 -17.92 -0.54
N GLY A 141 10.51 -16.97 -0.61
CA GLY A 141 10.42 -15.99 -1.68
C GLY A 141 9.70 -16.50 -2.92
N ASP A 142 8.69 -17.35 -2.74
CA ASP A 142 7.72 -17.69 -3.79
C ASP A 142 6.68 -16.58 -3.91
N ILE A 143 6.33 -15.97 -2.78
CA ILE A 143 5.49 -14.78 -2.67
C ILE A 143 6.13 -13.72 -1.75
N TYR A 144 5.58 -12.52 -1.78
CA TYR A 144 5.86 -11.46 -0.82
C TYR A 144 4.54 -10.94 -0.24
N LEU A 145 4.41 -11.01 1.08
CA LEU A 145 3.26 -10.50 1.82
C LEU A 145 3.59 -9.04 2.18
N GLU A 146 2.88 -8.08 1.58
CA GLU A 146 3.10 -6.67 1.93
C GLU A 146 2.48 -6.33 3.29
N GLY A 147 3.10 -5.38 4.00
CA GLY A 147 2.54 -4.83 5.23
C GLY A 147 2.52 -5.78 6.43
N LEU A 148 3.41 -6.78 6.50
CA LEU A 148 3.53 -7.67 7.67
C LEU A 148 3.82 -6.89 8.97
N GLU A 149 4.61 -5.83 8.89
CA GLU A 149 4.85 -4.90 10.00
C GLU A 149 3.62 -4.08 10.42
N PHE A 150 2.57 -4.05 9.59
CA PHE A 150 1.31 -3.34 9.79
C PHE A 150 0.12 -4.29 9.66
N ILE A 151 0.26 -5.52 10.18
CA ILE A 151 -0.73 -6.57 9.96
C ILE A 151 -2.15 -6.24 10.48
N ASP A 152 -2.26 -5.31 11.41
CA ASP A 152 -3.51 -4.77 11.96
C ASP A 152 -4.06 -3.56 11.18
N ARG A 153 -3.44 -3.20 10.06
CA ARG A 153 -3.87 -2.15 9.13
C ARG A 153 -4.36 -2.73 7.81
N LEU A 154 -5.08 -1.91 7.06
CA LEU A 154 -5.47 -2.17 5.68
C LEU A 154 -4.43 -1.59 4.71
N TYR A 155 -4.56 -1.84 3.41
CA TYR A 155 -3.57 -1.41 2.42
C TYR A 155 -3.77 0.06 2.02
N CYS A 156 -4.84 0.36 1.27
CA CYS A 156 -5.14 1.70 0.74
C CYS A 156 -6.61 2.09 0.96
N VAL A 157 -6.89 3.40 0.93
CA VAL A 157 -8.25 3.93 0.85
C VAL A 157 -8.35 5.10 -0.11
N GLY A 158 -9.34 5.06 -1.00
CA GLY A 158 -9.77 6.19 -1.80
C GLY A 158 -11.12 6.71 -1.33
N LEU A 159 -11.28 8.03 -1.21
CA LEU A 159 -12.51 8.63 -0.71
C LEU A 159 -12.82 10.01 -1.30
N SER A 160 -14.10 10.35 -1.20
CA SER A 160 -14.63 11.66 -1.57
C SER A 160 -14.54 12.67 -0.44
N LEU A 161 -14.15 13.91 -0.77
CA LEU A 161 -14.23 15.05 0.15
C LEU A 161 -15.69 15.36 0.57
N GLU A 162 -16.69 14.91 -0.20
CA GLU A 162 -18.10 15.12 0.12
C GLU A 162 -18.50 14.51 1.48
N TYR A 163 -17.81 13.45 1.91
CA TYR A 163 -18.07 12.83 3.22
C TYR A 163 -17.87 13.85 4.35
N ILE A 164 -16.70 14.49 4.41
CA ILE A 164 -16.41 15.47 5.45
C ILE A 164 -17.17 16.78 5.24
N LYS A 165 -17.49 17.16 3.99
CA LYS A 165 -18.31 18.34 3.71
C LYS A 165 -19.75 18.19 4.18
N LYS A 166 -20.28 16.96 4.18
CA LYS A 166 -21.63 16.67 4.65
C LYS A 166 -21.70 16.44 6.17
N PHE A 167 -20.76 15.68 6.72
CA PHE A 167 -20.83 15.20 8.10
C PHE A 167 -19.86 15.91 9.07
N GLY A 168 -18.92 16.70 8.55
CA GLY A 168 -17.80 17.23 9.33
C GLY A 168 -16.86 16.12 9.81
N LEU A 169 -16.05 16.42 10.82
CA LEU A 169 -15.27 15.39 11.54
C LEU A 169 -16.05 14.94 12.76
N ASN A 170 -16.92 13.96 12.56
CA ASN A 170 -17.65 13.30 13.64
C ASN A 170 -17.06 11.90 13.82
N LEU A 171 -15.92 11.84 14.50
CA LEU A 171 -15.32 10.57 14.90
C LEU A 171 -16.13 9.99 16.06
N SER A 172 -15.92 8.72 16.40
CA SER A 172 -16.65 8.00 17.44
C SER A 172 -16.85 8.79 18.74
N GLU A 173 -17.80 8.35 19.57
CA GLU A 173 -18.15 9.03 20.82
C GLU A 173 -16.90 9.31 21.68
N GLY A 174 -16.63 10.59 21.96
CA GLY A 174 -15.57 11.03 22.87
C GLY A 174 -14.27 11.55 22.24
N ILE A 175 -14.04 11.41 20.93
CA ILE A 175 -12.76 11.81 20.32
C ILE A 175 -12.80 13.26 19.81
N ILE A 176 -13.39 13.52 18.64
CA ILE A 176 -13.50 14.85 18.03
C ILE A 176 -14.85 14.95 17.30
N LYS A 177 -15.58 16.05 17.56
CA LYS A 177 -16.84 16.38 16.86
C LYS A 177 -16.78 17.80 16.30
N ALA A 178 -16.38 17.94 15.04
CA ALA A 178 -16.42 19.20 14.30
C ALA A 178 -17.59 19.22 13.33
N LYS A 179 -18.39 20.28 13.34
CA LYS A 179 -19.46 20.50 12.35
C LYS A 179 -18.87 20.68 10.95
N PRO A 180 -19.65 20.42 9.88
CA PRO A 180 -19.24 20.70 8.51
C PRO A 180 -18.61 22.08 8.33
N ALA A 181 -17.48 22.11 7.61
CA ALA A 181 -16.75 23.34 7.33
C ALA A 181 -17.60 24.32 6.51
N LYS A 182 -17.55 25.61 6.90
CA LYS A 182 -18.21 26.73 6.20
C LYS A 182 -17.26 27.61 5.41
N HIS A 183 -15.95 27.43 5.61
CA HIS A 183 -14.89 28.22 4.99
C HIS A 183 -13.79 27.27 4.47
N PRO A 184 -13.08 27.61 3.40
CA PRO A 184 -12.08 26.76 2.78
C PRO A 184 -10.97 26.33 3.75
N GLU A 185 -10.52 27.22 4.64
CA GLU A 185 -9.46 26.94 5.61
C GLU A 185 -9.89 25.90 6.64
N SER A 186 -11.15 25.97 7.08
CA SER A 186 -11.72 24.98 7.99
C SER A 186 -11.85 23.62 7.31
N LEU A 187 -12.16 23.60 6.01
CA LEU A 187 -12.26 22.36 5.24
C LEU A 187 -10.88 21.71 5.05
N ILE A 188 -9.82 22.50 4.77
CA ILE A 188 -8.44 21.99 4.78
C ILE A 188 -8.12 21.35 6.13
N SER A 189 -8.36 22.06 7.23
CA SER A 189 -8.06 21.52 8.58
C SER A 189 -8.80 20.21 8.85
N GLN A 190 -10.06 20.09 8.40
CA GLN A 190 -10.81 18.85 8.54
C GLN A 190 -10.25 17.72 7.67
N MET A 191 -9.93 17.99 6.41
CA MET A 191 -9.35 17.02 5.49
C MET A 191 -7.98 16.51 5.97
N VAL A 192 -7.10 17.43 6.35
CA VAL A 192 -5.74 17.15 6.87
C VAL A 192 -5.81 16.33 8.15
N GLY A 193 -6.70 16.70 9.08
CA GLY A 193 -6.92 15.95 10.31
C GLY A 193 -7.46 14.53 10.06
N PHE A 194 -8.41 14.39 9.12
CA PHE A 194 -8.94 13.08 8.76
C PHE A 194 -7.92 12.20 8.05
N THR A 195 -7.09 12.79 7.19
CA THR A 195 -5.99 12.10 6.52
C THR A 195 -5.05 11.48 7.54
N GLU A 196 -4.65 12.22 8.58
CA GLU A 196 -3.77 11.69 9.63
C GLU A 196 -4.39 10.51 10.39
N ILE A 197 -5.69 10.59 10.69
CA ILE A 197 -6.41 9.49 11.33
C ILE A 197 -6.41 8.25 10.43
N LEU A 198 -6.71 8.41 9.14
CA LEU A 198 -6.71 7.30 8.19
C LEU A 198 -5.31 6.69 8.03
N ARG A 199 -4.24 7.49 8.05
CA ARG A 199 -2.85 6.98 8.00
C ARG A 199 -2.49 6.06 9.17
N GLY A 200 -3.20 6.16 10.29
CA GLY A 200 -3.10 5.19 11.40
C GLY A 200 -3.72 3.81 11.10
N HIS A 201 -4.60 3.72 10.11
CA HIS A 201 -5.41 2.53 9.78
C HIS A 201 -5.06 1.89 8.44
N PHE A 202 -4.33 2.62 7.58
CA PHE A 202 -3.84 2.16 6.28
C PHE A 202 -2.30 2.10 6.28
N SER A 203 -1.72 1.37 5.34
CA SER A 203 -0.28 1.06 5.30
C SER A 203 0.42 1.48 4.00
N SER A 204 -0.32 1.96 3.00
CA SER A 204 0.24 2.36 1.70
C SER A 204 -0.25 3.75 1.25
N SER A 205 -1.55 3.96 1.01
CA SER A 205 -2.05 5.27 0.57
C SER A 205 -3.41 5.69 1.17
N VAL A 206 -3.59 7.01 1.28
CA VAL A 206 -4.88 7.69 1.45
C VAL A 206 -5.07 8.63 0.27
N GLU A 207 -6.18 8.48 -0.44
CA GLU A 207 -6.38 9.15 -1.73
C GLU A 207 -7.65 10.00 -1.73
N TRP A 208 -7.48 11.29 -2.01
CA TRP A 208 -8.60 12.22 -2.11
C TRP A 208 -8.96 12.41 -3.57
N ASP A 209 -10.22 12.12 -3.91
CA ASP A 209 -10.67 12.26 -5.29
C ASP A 209 -11.25 13.65 -5.62
N ALA A 210 -11.13 14.02 -6.90
CA ALA A 210 -11.68 15.23 -7.51
C ALA A 210 -11.44 16.49 -6.67
N LEU A 211 -10.27 16.58 -6.03
CA LEU A 211 -10.03 17.51 -4.93
C LEU A 211 -10.29 18.96 -5.34
N ASN A 212 -9.73 19.38 -6.47
CA ASN A 212 -9.89 20.74 -6.99
C ASN A 212 -11.35 21.06 -7.34
N THR A 213 -12.11 20.09 -7.86
CA THR A 213 -13.54 20.24 -8.15
C THR A 213 -14.37 20.36 -6.87
N LEU A 214 -14.05 19.55 -5.85
CA LEU A 214 -14.81 19.54 -4.59
C LEU A 214 -14.50 20.76 -3.69
N PHE A 215 -13.33 21.39 -3.86
CA PHE A 215 -12.99 22.65 -3.20
C PHE A 215 -13.49 23.91 -3.95
N ALA A 216 -13.72 23.83 -5.26
CA ALA A 216 -14.11 24.99 -6.08
C ALA A 216 -15.28 25.83 -5.49
N PRO A 217 -16.36 25.22 -4.93
CA PRO A 217 -17.44 25.99 -4.30
C PRO A 217 -17.07 26.74 -3.01
N TYR A 218 -15.91 26.46 -2.40
CA TYR A 218 -15.40 27.15 -1.21
C TYR A 218 -14.45 28.29 -1.57
N THR A 219 -13.93 28.30 -2.79
CA THR A 219 -12.95 29.30 -3.27
C THR A 219 -13.55 30.26 -4.30
N GLU A 220 -14.83 30.11 -4.66
CA GLU A 220 -15.54 31.00 -5.57
C GLU A 220 -15.50 32.45 -5.04
N GLY A 221 -15.16 33.39 -5.93
CA GLY A 221 -15.07 34.82 -5.59
C GLY A 221 -13.81 35.24 -4.85
N LEU A 222 -12.95 34.30 -4.41
CA LEU A 222 -11.68 34.66 -3.78
C LEU A 222 -10.68 35.22 -4.82
N PRO A 223 -9.89 36.26 -4.47
CA PRO A 223 -8.78 36.73 -5.28
C PRO A 223 -7.73 35.64 -5.52
N SER A 224 -7.01 35.69 -6.64
CA SER A 224 -5.99 34.68 -6.98
C SER A 224 -4.91 34.53 -5.91
N ALA A 225 -4.55 35.62 -5.21
CA ALA A 225 -3.60 35.57 -4.09
C ALA A 225 -4.12 34.71 -2.93
N GLU A 226 -5.41 34.78 -2.61
CA GLU A 226 -6.02 33.97 -1.55
C GLU A 226 -6.17 32.50 -1.96
N VAL A 227 -6.50 32.22 -3.24
CA VAL A 227 -6.52 30.85 -3.76
C VAL A 227 -5.12 30.22 -3.72
N LYS A 228 -4.07 30.98 -4.04
CA LYS A 228 -2.68 30.53 -3.92
C LYS A 228 -2.28 30.30 -2.46
N GLN A 229 -2.65 31.19 -1.55
CA GLN A 229 -2.40 31.01 -0.11
C GLN A 229 -3.12 29.77 0.44
N PHE A 230 -4.33 29.51 -0.02
CA PHE A 230 -5.10 28.30 0.29
C PHE A 230 -4.37 27.04 -0.18
N ALA A 231 -3.91 27.01 -1.43
CA ALA A 231 -3.14 25.90 -1.99
C ALA A 231 -1.84 25.68 -1.22
N GLN A 232 -1.12 26.77 -0.89
CA GLN A 232 0.12 26.72 -0.09
C GLN A 232 -0.11 26.08 1.27
N LYS A 233 -1.16 26.51 1.98
CA LYS A 233 -1.52 25.93 3.28
C LYS A 233 -1.81 24.43 3.17
N MET A 234 -2.55 24.01 2.15
CA MET A 234 -2.86 22.60 1.93
C MET A 234 -1.61 21.77 1.69
N VAL A 235 -0.75 22.20 0.74
CA VAL A 235 0.48 21.49 0.41
C VAL A 235 1.38 21.40 1.64
N PHE A 236 1.59 22.50 2.38
CA PHE A 236 2.49 22.51 3.53
C PHE A 236 2.01 21.62 4.68
N GLU A 237 0.71 21.63 5.00
CA GLU A 237 0.17 20.76 6.06
C GLU A 237 0.27 19.28 5.69
N LEU A 238 -0.05 18.92 4.45
CA LEU A 238 0.08 17.53 3.98
C LEU A 238 1.55 17.11 3.85
N SER A 239 2.45 18.02 3.48
CA SER A 239 3.90 17.76 3.40
C SER A 239 4.50 17.56 4.79
N ARG A 240 4.07 18.31 5.80
CA ARG A 240 4.55 18.16 7.18
C ARG A 240 4.21 16.79 7.77
N GLN A 241 3.09 16.21 7.37
CA GLN A 241 2.66 14.88 7.77
C GLN A 241 3.59 13.76 7.23
N SER A 242 4.43 14.06 6.23
CA SER A 242 5.31 13.08 5.55
C SER A 242 6.57 12.67 6.33
N MET A 243 6.84 13.22 7.52
CA MET A 243 8.03 12.85 8.33
C MET A 243 8.05 11.37 8.79
N SER A 244 6.95 10.66 8.58
CA SER A 244 6.91 9.21 8.47
C SER A 244 6.38 8.90 7.06
N LEU A 245 7.26 8.59 6.11
CA LEU A 245 6.96 8.32 4.68
C LEU A 245 6.09 7.06 4.44
N ARG A 246 5.42 6.56 5.49
CA ARG A 246 4.82 5.23 5.58
C ARG A 246 3.50 5.08 4.85
N VAL A 247 2.76 6.18 4.68
CA VAL A 247 1.46 6.18 4.00
C VAL A 247 1.39 7.45 3.16
N ALA A 248 1.35 7.28 1.85
CA ALA A 248 1.27 8.35 0.88
C ALA A 248 -0.09 9.06 0.91
N THR A 249 -0.09 10.37 0.73
CA THR A 249 -1.31 11.12 0.43
C THR A 249 -1.33 11.44 -1.05
N LEU A 250 -2.32 10.92 -1.77
CA LEU A 250 -2.49 11.12 -3.21
C LEU A 250 -3.67 12.05 -3.46
N LEU A 251 -3.49 12.99 -4.40
CA LEU A 251 -4.52 13.97 -4.75
C LEU A 251 -4.92 13.77 -6.21
N ASN A 252 -6.13 13.27 -6.45
CA ASN A 252 -6.66 13.15 -7.81
C ASN A 252 -7.24 14.50 -8.25
N LEU A 253 -6.72 15.00 -9.37
CA LEU A 253 -6.94 16.34 -9.87
C LEU A 253 -7.36 16.30 -11.34
N TYR A 254 -8.34 17.15 -11.69
CA TYR A 254 -8.99 17.12 -13.00
C TYR A 254 -9.02 18.51 -13.62
N TRP A 255 -8.60 18.63 -14.89
CA TRP A 255 -8.78 19.86 -15.67
C TRP A 255 -10.24 20.10 -16.06
N HIS A 256 -11.02 19.02 -16.18
CA HIS A 256 -12.44 19.01 -16.49
C HIS A 256 -13.25 18.64 -15.24
N VAL A 257 -14.55 18.96 -15.22
CA VAL A 257 -15.42 18.46 -14.14
C VAL A 257 -15.83 17.01 -14.46
N PRO A 258 -15.54 16.03 -13.58
CA PRO A 258 -15.95 14.64 -13.77
C PRO A 258 -17.46 14.52 -14.00
N GLU A 259 -17.88 13.70 -14.96
CA GLU A 259 -19.29 13.63 -15.38
C GLU A 259 -20.25 13.26 -14.26
N HIS A 260 -19.87 12.29 -13.44
CA HIS A 260 -20.66 11.84 -12.31
C HIS A 260 -20.83 12.93 -11.23
N LEU A 261 -19.92 13.91 -11.13
CA LEU A 261 -20.06 15.07 -10.24
C LEU A 261 -20.80 16.22 -10.90
N ALA A 262 -20.67 16.39 -12.22
CA ALA A 262 -21.12 17.58 -12.93
C ALA A 262 -22.60 17.92 -12.69
N GLN A 263 -23.45 16.90 -12.57
CA GLN A 263 -24.90 17.01 -12.32
C GLN A 263 -25.28 16.95 -10.84
N LEU A 264 -24.33 16.84 -9.92
CA LEU A 264 -24.62 16.80 -8.48
C LEU A 264 -24.68 18.21 -7.91
N PRO A 265 -25.62 18.49 -7.00
CA PRO A 265 -25.67 19.76 -6.28
C PRO A 265 -24.36 19.99 -5.53
N ALA A 266 -23.75 21.15 -5.74
CA ALA A 266 -22.50 21.49 -5.08
C ALA A 266 -22.73 21.77 -3.59
N ILE A 267 -21.93 21.14 -2.73
CA ILE A 267 -21.81 21.51 -1.31
C ILE A 267 -20.68 22.55 -1.23
N GLY A 268 -20.97 23.74 -0.70
CA GLY A 268 -20.04 24.86 -0.67
C GLY A 268 -20.18 25.70 0.61
N ALA A 269 -19.24 26.63 0.80
CA ALA A 269 -19.36 27.68 1.81
C ALA A 269 -20.71 28.40 1.61
N LYS A 270 -21.48 28.65 2.68
CA LYS A 270 -22.67 29.50 2.58
C LYS A 270 -22.19 30.89 2.15
N SER A 271 -22.24 31.20 0.85
CA SER A 271 -21.96 32.56 0.38
C SER A 271 -22.88 33.50 1.13
N SER A 272 -22.28 34.41 1.89
CA SER A 272 -22.96 35.47 2.61
C SER A 272 -23.84 36.26 1.64
N GLY A 273 -25.16 36.23 1.82
CA GLY A 273 -26.06 37.29 1.35
C GLY A 273 -26.93 37.02 0.13
N THR A 274 -26.60 36.09 -0.77
CA THR A 274 -27.47 35.79 -1.93
C THR A 274 -28.15 34.44 -1.79
N LYS A 275 -29.48 34.42 -1.93
CA LYS A 275 -30.29 33.19 -2.05
C LYS A 275 -29.68 32.29 -3.13
N SER A 276 -28.82 31.36 -2.73
CA SER A 276 -28.04 30.53 -3.64
C SER A 276 -28.99 29.64 -4.44
N ARG A 277 -29.11 29.92 -5.73
CA ARG A 277 -29.63 28.98 -6.72
C ARG A 277 -28.77 27.72 -6.58
N LYS A 278 -29.36 26.54 -6.35
CA LYS A 278 -28.61 25.28 -6.24
C LYS A 278 -27.75 25.11 -7.50
N ARG A 279 -26.46 25.43 -7.41
CA ARG A 279 -25.48 25.24 -8.49
C ARG A 279 -24.96 23.81 -8.42
N HIS A 280 -24.68 23.24 -9.58
CA HIS A 280 -24.09 21.91 -9.68
C HIS A 280 -22.58 22.05 -9.85
N TYR A 281 -21.79 20.99 -9.59
CA TYR A 281 -20.33 21.07 -9.76
C TYR A 281 -19.92 21.44 -11.20
N GLY A 282 -20.72 21.08 -12.20
CA GLY A 282 -20.47 21.47 -13.59
C GLY A 282 -20.42 23.00 -13.82
N ASN A 283 -20.96 23.80 -12.90
CA ASN A 283 -20.91 25.26 -12.97
C ASN A 283 -19.60 25.87 -12.44
N TYR A 284 -18.72 25.08 -11.81
CA TYR A 284 -17.48 25.55 -11.18
C TYR A 284 -16.22 25.16 -11.96
N LEU A 285 -16.32 24.98 -13.28
CA LEU A 285 -15.18 24.57 -14.11
C LEU A 285 -14.01 25.55 -13.97
N GLN A 286 -14.26 26.85 -14.10
CA GLN A 286 -13.21 27.88 -14.03
C GLN A 286 -12.58 27.93 -12.63
N GLU A 287 -13.38 27.89 -11.58
CA GLU A 287 -12.90 27.87 -10.19
C GLU A 287 -12.09 26.60 -9.90
N SER A 288 -12.52 25.44 -10.42
CA SER A 288 -11.81 24.17 -10.28
C SER A 288 -10.44 24.19 -10.96
N GLN A 289 -10.36 24.78 -12.16
CA GLN A 289 -9.10 24.99 -12.89
C GLN A 289 -8.18 25.95 -12.14
N ARG A 290 -8.73 27.03 -11.56
CA ARG A 290 -7.95 27.97 -10.72
C ARG A 290 -7.33 27.29 -9.50
N VAL A 291 -8.08 26.42 -8.82
CA VAL A 291 -7.55 25.65 -7.68
C VAL A 291 -6.45 24.67 -8.13
N LEU A 292 -6.65 23.98 -9.25
CA LEU A 292 -5.65 23.07 -9.82
C LEU A 292 -4.34 23.79 -10.15
N MET A 293 -4.41 24.91 -10.86
CA MET A 293 -3.22 25.70 -11.20
C MET A 293 -2.51 26.21 -9.95
N ALA A 294 -3.26 26.71 -8.95
CA ALA A 294 -2.67 27.17 -7.70
C ALA A 294 -1.94 26.05 -6.93
N LEU A 295 -2.45 24.81 -6.96
CA LEU A 295 -1.78 23.65 -6.37
C LEU A 295 -0.48 23.31 -7.12
N LEU A 296 -0.52 23.27 -8.45
CA LEU A 296 0.67 23.00 -9.27
C LEU A 296 1.73 24.08 -9.13
N ASP A 297 1.33 25.35 -9.04
CA ASP A 297 2.25 26.48 -8.81
C ASP A 297 3.02 26.31 -7.51
N VAL A 298 2.33 26.01 -6.41
CA VAL A 298 2.95 25.81 -5.09
C VAL A 298 3.88 24.58 -5.09
N LEU A 299 3.44 23.48 -5.70
CA LEU A 299 4.28 22.28 -5.83
C LEU A 299 5.50 22.55 -6.73
N SER A 300 5.37 23.43 -7.73
CA SER A 300 6.46 23.88 -8.63
C SER A 300 7.47 24.78 -7.92
N GLU A 301 7.03 25.57 -6.93
CA GLU A 301 7.90 26.39 -6.09
C GLU A 301 8.80 25.53 -5.20
N GLY A 302 8.30 24.40 -4.68
CA GLY A 302 9.03 23.51 -3.79
C GLY A 302 9.13 24.03 -2.36
N ASP A 303 10.02 23.41 -1.57
CA ASP A 303 10.32 23.83 -0.20
C ASP A 303 11.15 25.13 -0.16
N ALA A 304 11.63 25.51 1.03
CA ALA A 304 12.43 26.73 1.20
C ALA A 304 13.73 26.76 0.37
N GLU A 305 14.21 25.60 -0.09
CA GLU A 305 15.39 25.44 -0.95
C GLU A 305 14.99 25.17 -2.41
N GLY A 306 13.70 25.17 -2.74
CA GLY A 306 13.15 24.82 -4.04
C GLY A 306 13.18 23.32 -4.34
N LYS A 307 13.40 22.46 -3.34
CA LYS A 307 13.33 21.00 -3.49
C LYS A 307 11.89 20.54 -3.57
N ILE A 308 11.66 19.42 -4.23
CA ILE A 308 10.33 18.81 -4.31
C ILE A 308 9.79 18.45 -2.92
N PHE A 309 8.49 18.65 -2.74
CA PHE A 309 7.76 17.98 -1.68
C PHE A 309 7.56 16.50 -2.06
N SER A 310 7.95 15.57 -1.19
CA SER A 310 7.77 14.13 -1.45
C SER A 310 6.31 13.68 -1.40
N LEU A 311 5.46 14.43 -0.67
CA LEU A 311 4.02 14.25 -0.58
C LEU A 311 3.41 15.63 -0.28
N PRO A 312 2.15 15.89 -0.66
CA PRO A 312 1.23 14.99 -1.35
C PRO A 312 1.60 14.79 -2.84
N LEU A 313 1.33 13.60 -3.39
CA LEU A 313 1.59 13.32 -4.81
C LEU A 313 0.37 13.74 -5.66
N PRO A 314 0.53 14.67 -6.62
CA PRO A 314 -0.54 15.00 -7.56
C PRO A 314 -0.73 13.89 -8.60
N LEU A 315 -1.98 13.46 -8.77
CA LEU A 315 -2.43 12.55 -9.82
C LEU A 315 -3.32 13.34 -10.79
N ILE A 316 -2.84 13.59 -12.01
CA ILE A 316 -3.56 14.36 -13.02
C ILE A 316 -4.33 13.44 -13.96
N HIS A 317 -5.63 13.64 -14.07
CA HIS A 317 -6.50 12.80 -14.88
C HIS A 317 -6.61 13.33 -16.32
N ILE A 318 -6.25 12.47 -17.28
CA ILE A 318 -6.34 12.73 -18.71
C ILE A 318 -7.38 11.77 -19.29
N SER A 319 -8.47 12.31 -19.84
CA SER A 319 -9.59 11.55 -20.45
C SER A 319 -9.92 12.12 -21.84
N GLU A 320 -10.86 11.53 -22.58
CA GLU A 320 -11.35 12.18 -23.80
C GLU A 320 -11.94 13.57 -23.50
N LYS A 321 -12.74 13.66 -22.43
CA LYS A 321 -13.32 14.92 -21.97
C LYS A 321 -12.28 15.97 -21.58
N PHE A 322 -11.08 15.56 -21.15
CA PHE A 322 -9.96 16.49 -20.94
C PHE A 322 -9.60 17.22 -22.23
N PHE A 323 -9.48 16.52 -23.36
CA PHE A 323 -9.14 17.12 -24.65
C PHE A 323 -10.29 17.96 -25.23
N ASP A 324 -11.54 17.69 -24.85
CA ASP A 324 -12.69 18.52 -25.25
C ASP A 324 -12.85 19.78 -24.38
N THR A 325 -12.14 19.86 -23.25
CA THR A 325 -12.29 20.97 -22.30
C THR A 325 -11.47 22.19 -22.76
N PRO A 326 -12.05 23.41 -22.74
CA PRO A 326 -11.33 24.62 -23.08
C PRO A 326 -10.04 24.81 -22.26
N GLY A 327 -9.00 25.35 -22.89
CA GLY A 327 -7.69 25.59 -22.27
C GLY A 327 -6.83 24.35 -22.04
N HIS A 328 -7.23 23.15 -22.48
CA HIS A 328 -6.44 21.93 -22.25
C HIS A 328 -5.04 21.99 -22.88
N LEU A 329 -4.86 22.63 -24.05
CA LEU A 329 -3.54 22.78 -24.69
C LEU A 329 -2.61 23.68 -23.87
N GLU A 330 -3.13 24.79 -23.36
CA GLU A 330 -2.39 25.70 -22.49
C GLU A 330 -2.00 24.97 -21.20
N PHE A 331 -2.96 24.26 -20.58
CA PHE A 331 -2.70 23.43 -19.40
C PHE A 331 -1.68 22.32 -19.64
N LEU A 332 -1.71 21.64 -20.81
CA LEU A 332 -0.67 20.66 -21.16
C LEU A 332 0.72 21.32 -21.23
N GLY A 333 0.81 22.56 -21.71
CA GLY A 333 2.03 23.34 -21.72
C GLY A 333 2.57 23.64 -20.31
N GLU A 334 1.69 24.08 -19.41
CA GLU A 334 2.01 24.33 -18.00
C GLU A 334 2.41 23.03 -17.26
N LEU A 335 1.67 21.95 -17.51
CA LEU A 335 1.97 20.64 -16.94
C LEU A 335 3.31 20.09 -17.46
N ALA A 336 3.62 20.29 -18.73
CA ALA A 336 4.91 19.94 -19.30
C ALA A 336 6.07 20.73 -18.66
N GLU A 337 5.87 22.01 -18.37
CA GLU A 337 6.84 22.82 -17.63
C GLU A 337 7.05 22.30 -16.21
N PHE A 338 5.95 21.99 -15.51
CA PHE A 338 6.01 21.37 -14.19
C PHE A 338 6.80 20.06 -14.22
N ILE A 339 6.50 19.16 -15.18
CA ILE A 339 7.20 17.87 -15.32
C ILE A 339 8.70 18.07 -15.54
N LEU A 340 9.09 18.99 -16.43
CA LEU A 340 10.49 19.26 -16.71
C LEU A 340 11.23 19.87 -15.50
N ARG A 341 10.55 20.71 -14.72
CA ARG A 341 11.17 21.41 -13.59
C ARG A 341 11.28 20.53 -12.34
N GLN A 342 10.19 19.87 -11.95
CA GLN A 342 10.10 19.13 -10.70
C GLN A 342 9.95 17.62 -10.90
N GLY A 343 9.26 17.18 -11.96
CA GLY A 343 8.77 15.82 -12.04
C GLY A 343 7.83 15.50 -10.87
N HIS A 344 7.92 14.28 -10.33
CA HIS A 344 7.20 13.84 -9.14
C HIS A 344 5.68 14.04 -9.22
N LEU A 345 5.07 13.51 -10.28
CA LEU A 345 3.62 13.45 -10.47
C LEU A 345 3.24 12.19 -11.23
N ALA A 346 1.98 11.77 -11.13
CA ALA A 346 1.47 10.73 -12.00
C ALA A 346 0.33 11.25 -12.89
N LEU A 347 0.27 10.73 -14.12
CA LEU A 347 -0.87 10.85 -15.00
C LEU A 347 -1.74 9.62 -14.87
N ILE A 348 -3.04 9.82 -14.66
CA ILE A 348 -4.04 8.78 -14.76
C ILE A 348 -4.70 8.89 -16.13
N LEU A 349 -4.42 7.92 -17.01
CA LEU A 349 -4.91 7.93 -18.39
C LEU A 349 -6.26 7.22 -18.43
N GLU A 350 -7.35 7.96 -18.36
CA GLU A 350 -8.71 7.44 -18.28
C GLU A 350 -9.25 7.03 -19.65
N ARG A 351 -9.69 5.78 -19.76
CA ARG A 351 -10.36 5.25 -20.96
C ARG A 351 -11.65 4.55 -20.55
N ASP A 352 -12.65 4.61 -21.42
CA ASP A 352 -13.93 3.95 -21.20
C ASP A 352 -13.75 2.43 -21.01
N ASN A 353 -14.57 1.82 -20.15
CA ASN A 353 -14.60 0.37 -19.84
C ASN A 353 -13.46 -0.23 -18.98
N GLN A 354 -12.51 0.55 -18.44
CA GLN A 354 -11.48 0.00 -17.54
C GLN A 354 -11.90 0.08 -16.06
N ARG A 355 -12.04 -1.08 -15.39
CA ARG A 355 -12.13 -1.17 -13.93
C ARG A 355 -10.78 -0.77 -13.33
N ARG A 356 -10.80 0.02 -12.25
CA ARG A 356 -9.61 0.40 -11.49
C ARG A 356 -9.92 0.42 -10.01
N VAL A 357 -9.04 -0.20 -9.24
CA VAL A 357 -9.13 -0.25 -7.77
C VAL A 357 -8.99 1.14 -7.15
N PHE A 358 -8.13 2.00 -7.70
CA PHE A 358 -7.88 3.34 -7.17
C PHE A 358 -8.88 4.41 -7.65
N ARG A 359 -10.01 4.01 -8.25
CA ARG A 359 -11.14 4.91 -8.41
C ARG A 359 -12.15 4.64 -7.32
N SER A 360 -12.29 5.61 -6.44
CA SER A 360 -13.44 5.71 -5.54
C SER A 360 -14.77 5.77 -6.36
N PHE A 361 -14.76 6.15 -7.66
CA PHE A 361 -15.98 6.47 -8.41
C PHE A 361 -16.32 5.61 -9.65
N THR A 362 -15.51 4.62 -10.03
CA THR A 362 -15.96 3.56 -10.95
C THR A 362 -16.23 2.30 -10.14
N LEU A 363 -17.29 2.35 -9.33
CA LEU A 363 -17.91 1.15 -8.79
C LEU A 363 -18.22 0.20 -9.97
N PRO A 364 -18.06 -1.12 -9.80
CA PRO A 364 -18.54 -2.06 -10.80
C PRO A 364 -20.02 -1.76 -11.10
N ARG A 365 -20.38 -1.79 -12.39
CA ARG A 365 -21.68 -1.44 -12.97
C ARG A 365 -22.92 -1.90 -12.16
N LYS A 366 -22.80 -2.94 -11.34
CA LYS A 366 -23.85 -3.45 -10.44
C LYS A 366 -24.24 -2.53 -9.28
N VAL A 367 -23.46 -1.51 -8.91
CA VAL A 367 -23.83 -0.54 -7.85
C VAL A 367 -24.53 0.71 -8.42
N LEU A 368 -24.64 0.83 -9.75
CA LEU A 368 -25.25 1.97 -10.44
C LEU A 368 -26.78 1.83 -10.66
N GLU A 369 -27.48 1.03 -9.85
CA GLU A 369 -28.96 0.98 -9.89
C GLU A 369 -29.61 2.24 -9.26
N SER A 370 -28.82 3.15 -8.68
CA SER A 370 -29.24 4.50 -8.32
C SER A 370 -28.06 5.47 -8.44
N PRO A 371 -28.27 6.75 -8.80
CA PRO A 371 -27.20 7.74 -8.77
C PRO A 371 -26.70 7.81 -7.33
N GLY A 372 -25.53 7.19 -7.09
CA GLY A 372 -24.95 7.06 -5.77
C GLY A 372 -24.76 8.44 -5.13
N GLU A 373 -25.01 8.53 -3.85
CA GLU A 373 -24.71 9.74 -3.08
C GLU A 373 -23.17 9.93 -3.01
N PRO A 374 -22.60 11.08 -3.40
CA PRO A 374 -21.16 11.22 -3.62
C PRO A 374 -20.31 11.13 -2.33
N TRP A 375 -20.92 11.27 -1.15
CA TRP A 375 -20.26 11.02 0.14
C TRP A 375 -20.11 9.53 0.45
N GLN A 376 -20.88 8.65 -0.18
CA GLN A 376 -20.76 7.19 -0.01
C GLN A 376 -19.53 6.62 -0.72
N THR A 377 -18.90 7.42 -1.57
CA THR A 377 -17.70 7.05 -2.29
C THR A 377 -16.50 6.91 -1.35
N ARG A 378 -16.27 5.66 -0.94
CA ARG A 378 -15.15 5.20 -0.11
C ARG A 378 -14.83 3.78 -0.53
N HIS A 379 -13.61 3.54 -0.98
CA HIS A 379 -13.17 2.22 -1.43
C HIS A 379 -11.85 1.86 -0.77
N ALA A 380 -11.73 0.62 -0.32
CA ALA A 380 -10.55 0.16 0.39
C ALA A 380 -9.93 -1.04 -0.33
N VAL A 381 -8.60 -1.09 -0.29
CA VAL A 381 -7.83 -2.29 -0.60
C VAL A 381 -7.40 -2.89 0.71
N ILE A 382 -7.72 -4.16 0.94
CA ILE A 382 -7.46 -4.80 2.23
C ILE A 382 -6.00 -5.22 2.36
N ASN A 383 -5.43 -5.75 1.27
CA ASN A 383 -4.11 -6.36 1.26
C ASN A 383 -3.53 -6.43 -0.15
N ASN A 384 -2.20 -6.51 -0.24
CA ASN A 384 -1.45 -6.80 -1.46
C ASN A 384 -0.49 -7.98 -1.24
N VAL A 385 -0.50 -8.95 -2.15
CA VAL A 385 0.44 -10.09 -2.14
C VAL A 385 1.07 -10.21 -3.52
N ILE A 386 2.40 -10.17 -3.56
CA ILE A 386 3.17 -10.18 -4.81
C ILE A 386 3.71 -11.58 -5.10
N ILE A 387 3.51 -12.07 -6.32
CA ILE A 387 4.04 -13.35 -6.78
C ILE A 387 5.41 -13.15 -7.45
N ASN A 388 6.39 -13.97 -7.09
CA ASN A 388 7.70 -14.02 -7.74
C ASN A 388 7.61 -14.81 -9.05
N LEU A 389 7.32 -14.14 -10.17
CA LEU A 389 7.11 -14.85 -11.44
C LEU A 389 8.37 -15.59 -11.95
N PRO A 390 9.59 -15.03 -11.87
CA PRO A 390 10.81 -15.72 -12.29
C PRO A 390 10.99 -17.10 -11.67
N ARG A 391 10.61 -17.27 -10.39
CA ARG A 391 10.64 -18.56 -9.68
C ARG A 391 10.00 -19.68 -10.50
N PHE A 392 8.86 -19.39 -11.12
CA PHE A 392 8.09 -20.38 -11.87
C PHE A 392 8.73 -20.75 -13.20
N GLY A 393 9.55 -19.88 -13.77
CA GLY A 393 10.35 -20.20 -14.97
C GLY A 393 11.34 -21.32 -14.67
N TYR A 394 12.05 -21.23 -13.54
CA TYR A 394 12.99 -22.28 -13.12
C TYR A 394 12.28 -23.59 -12.75
N ILE A 395 11.13 -23.50 -12.07
CA ILE A 395 10.32 -24.69 -11.70
C ILE A 395 9.77 -25.40 -12.95
N ALA A 396 9.32 -24.64 -13.94
CA ALA A 396 8.67 -25.18 -15.13
C ALA A 396 9.64 -25.94 -16.05
N ARG A 397 10.94 -25.60 -16.04
CA ARG A 397 11.98 -26.20 -16.90
C ARG A 397 11.57 -26.23 -18.38
N GLY A 398 10.97 -25.13 -18.85
CA GLY A 398 10.52 -24.96 -20.24
C GLY A 398 9.17 -25.60 -20.60
N SER A 399 8.47 -26.23 -19.66
CA SER A 399 7.14 -26.81 -19.90
C SER A 399 6.01 -25.79 -19.63
N ASP A 400 5.30 -25.37 -20.68
CA ASP A 400 4.16 -24.44 -20.57
C ASP A 400 3.07 -25.01 -19.65
N LEU A 401 2.71 -26.28 -19.82
CA LEU A 401 1.70 -26.94 -18.98
C LEU A 401 2.08 -26.90 -17.50
N HIS A 402 3.36 -27.16 -17.19
CA HIS A 402 3.84 -27.15 -15.81
C HIS A 402 3.87 -25.73 -15.24
N LEU A 403 4.27 -24.72 -16.04
CA LEU A 403 4.27 -23.32 -15.66
C LEU A 403 2.87 -22.86 -15.24
N PHE A 404 1.87 -23.03 -16.13
CA PHE A 404 0.51 -22.57 -15.86
C PHE A 404 -0.15 -23.34 -14.71
N ALA A 405 0.14 -24.64 -14.55
CA ALA A 405 -0.33 -25.41 -13.40
C ALA A 405 0.23 -24.88 -12.09
N LYS A 406 1.56 -24.68 -12.01
CA LYS A 406 2.23 -24.19 -10.78
C LYS A 406 1.86 -22.75 -10.45
N LEU A 407 1.69 -21.90 -11.46
CA LEU A 407 1.20 -20.55 -11.25
C LEU A 407 -0.24 -20.55 -10.70
N THR A 408 -1.09 -21.45 -11.19
CA THR A 408 -2.45 -21.61 -10.65
C THR A 408 -2.43 -22.04 -9.18
N GLU A 409 -1.64 -23.07 -8.84
CA GLU A 409 -1.47 -23.52 -7.45
C GLU A 409 -1.00 -22.37 -6.54
N MET A 410 -0.03 -21.58 -7.00
CA MET A 410 0.46 -20.43 -6.22
C MET A 410 -0.62 -19.36 -6.03
N MET A 411 -1.43 -19.08 -7.05
CA MET A 411 -2.52 -18.11 -6.92
C MET A 411 -3.62 -18.59 -5.96
N GLU A 412 -3.86 -19.90 -5.85
CA GLU A 412 -4.73 -20.45 -4.80
C GLU A 412 -4.15 -20.22 -3.40
N LEU A 413 -2.83 -20.39 -3.22
CA LEU A 413 -2.16 -20.08 -1.95
C LEU A 413 -2.20 -18.58 -1.61
N VAL A 414 -2.05 -17.70 -2.61
CA VAL A 414 -2.22 -16.26 -2.44
C VAL A 414 -3.65 -15.89 -2.05
N ALA A 415 -4.65 -16.55 -2.65
CA ALA A 415 -6.06 -16.36 -2.27
C ALA A 415 -6.29 -16.73 -0.80
N GLU A 416 -5.69 -17.84 -0.35
CA GLU A 416 -5.75 -18.27 1.05
C GLU A 416 -5.09 -17.24 1.98
N ALA A 417 -3.94 -16.67 1.61
CA ALA A 417 -3.31 -15.60 2.38
C ALA A 417 -4.23 -14.37 2.53
N HIS A 418 -4.92 -13.96 1.46
CA HIS A 418 -5.90 -12.88 1.52
C HIS A 418 -7.11 -13.23 2.40
N MET A 419 -7.61 -14.46 2.34
CA MET A 419 -8.71 -14.91 3.20
C MET A 419 -8.31 -14.93 4.68
N GLN A 420 -7.11 -15.40 5.01
CA GLN A 420 -6.56 -15.36 6.37
C GLN A 420 -6.44 -13.93 6.89
N LYS A 421 -5.93 -13.01 6.07
CA LYS A 421 -5.90 -11.57 6.38
C LYS A 421 -7.31 -11.01 6.58
N ARG A 422 -8.27 -11.36 5.73
CA ARG A 422 -9.67 -10.93 5.85
C ARG A 422 -10.27 -11.37 7.19
N VAL A 423 -10.13 -12.64 7.55
CA VAL A 423 -10.63 -13.18 8.83
C VAL A 423 -9.99 -12.46 10.01
N PHE A 424 -8.70 -12.12 9.92
CA PHE A 424 -8.05 -11.32 10.96
C PHE A 424 -8.64 -9.90 11.07
N ILE A 425 -8.87 -9.21 9.96
CA ILE A 425 -9.52 -7.90 9.96
C ILE A 425 -10.96 -7.98 10.50
N GLU A 426 -11.73 -9.02 10.15
CA GLU A 426 -13.07 -9.25 10.69
C GLU A 426 -13.05 -9.42 12.22
N LYS A 427 -12.05 -10.12 12.78
CA LYS A 427 -11.86 -10.22 14.24
C LYS A 427 -11.58 -8.85 14.88
N LEU A 428 -10.79 -8.00 14.24
CA LEU A 428 -10.54 -6.63 14.74
C LEU A 428 -11.79 -5.76 14.69
N LEU A 429 -12.60 -5.89 13.63
CA LEU A 429 -13.88 -5.18 13.50
C LEU A 429 -14.94 -5.71 14.49
N ALA A 430 -14.89 -6.98 14.88
CA ALA A 430 -15.81 -7.56 15.85
C ALA A 430 -15.72 -6.91 17.24
N ALA A 431 -14.58 -6.28 17.57
CA ALA A 431 -14.42 -5.47 18.79
C ALA A 431 -15.23 -4.16 18.79
N GLY A 432 -15.87 -3.81 17.67
CA GLY A 432 -16.78 -2.67 17.59
C GLY A 432 -16.07 -1.32 17.61
N LYS A 433 -16.81 -0.27 18.00
CA LYS A 433 -16.35 1.14 17.94
C LYS A 433 -15.19 1.46 18.87
N GLU A 434 -14.99 0.65 19.92
CA GLU A 434 -13.88 0.78 20.87
C GLU A 434 -12.66 -0.07 20.47
N GLY A 435 -12.82 -0.91 19.44
CA GLY A 435 -11.75 -1.74 18.93
C GLY A 435 -10.71 -0.98 18.10
N PRO A 436 -9.60 -1.65 17.73
CA PRO A 436 -8.49 -1.03 16.99
C PRO A 436 -8.89 -0.40 15.64
N LEU A 437 -9.96 -0.88 15.01
CA LEU A 437 -10.49 -0.39 13.74
C LEU A 437 -11.80 0.39 13.91
N GLY A 438 -12.16 0.81 15.12
CA GLY A 438 -13.46 1.40 15.44
C GLY A 438 -13.82 2.64 14.61
N ILE A 439 -12.82 3.44 14.19
CA ILE A 439 -13.02 4.60 13.31
C ILE A 439 -13.56 4.18 11.94
N LEU A 440 -13.15 3.02 11.44
CA LEU A 440 -13.62 2.48 10.16
C LEU A 440 -15.03 1.87 10.25
N MET A 441 -15.60 1.80 11.45
CA MET A 441 -16.96 1.30 11.69
C MET A 441 -17.98 2.42 11.90
N MET A 442 -17.57 3.68 11.79
CA MET A 442 -18.50 4.82 11.94
C MET A 442 -19.57 4.79 10.84
N LYS A 443 -20.79 5.21 11.20
CA LYS A 443 -21.98 5.14 10.33
C LYS A 443 -22.65 6.49 10.11
N GLN A 444 -21.89 7.50 9.70
CA GLN A 444 -22.42 8.86 9.53
C GLN A 444 -23.49 8.97 8.45
N ASP A 445 -23.40 8.14 7.40
CA ASP A 445 -24.38 8.04 6.31
C ASP A 445 -25.28 6.80 6.41
N GLY A 446 -25.31 6.15 7.59
CA GLY A 446 -26.06 4.91 7.81
C GLY A 446 -25.33 3.63 7.39
N ARG A 447 -24.19 3.72 6.69
CA ARG A 447 -23.34 2.58 6.31
C ARG A 447 -22.02 2.63 7.06
N SER A 448 -21.39 1.47 7.28
CA SER A 448 -20.03 1.43 7.82
C SER A 448 -19.07 2.21 6.91
N PHE A 449 -18.10 2.92 7.49
CA PHE A 449 -17.12 3.66 6.71
C PHE A 449 -16.33 2.71 5.80
N LEU A 450 -15.80 1.63 6.37
CA LEU A 450 -15.26 0.48 5.64
C LEU A 450 -16.40 -0.46 5.24
N GLN A 451 -16.54 -0.68 3.93
CA GLN A 451 -17.45 -1.67 3.33
C GLN A 451 -16.60 -2.88 2.92
N LEU A 452 -16.34 -3.79 3.87
CA LEU A 452 -15.41 -4.91 3.67
C LEU A 452 -15.84 -5.84 2.53
N GLU A 453 -17.15 -5.99 2.32
CA GLU A 453 -17.75 -6.81 1.26
C GLU A 453 -17.52 -6.23 -0.14
N GLN A 454 -17.27 -4.93 -0.24
CA GLN A 454 -17.00 -4.23 -1.49
C GLN A 454 -15.50 -3.99 -1.72
N ALA A 455 -14.66 -4.29 -0.73
CA ALA A 455 -13.23 -4.03 -0.78
C ALA A 455 -12.49 -5.00 -1.72
N ASP A 456 -11.36 -4.53 -2.24
CA ASP A 456 -10.51 -5.30 -3.15
C ASP A 456 -9.32 -5.95 -2.44
N PHE A 457 -8.86 -7.07 -2.98
CA PHE A 457 -7.68 -7.82 -2.56
C PHE A 457 -6.72 -7.90 -3.75
N LEU A 458 -5.58 -7.22 -3.64
CA LEU A 458 -4.65 -7.03 -4.76
C LEU A 458 -3.68 -8.20 -4.86
N ILE A 459 -3.60 -8.81 -6.04
CA ILE A 459 -2.56 -9.78 -6.39
C ILE A 459 -1.57 -9.04 -7.30
N GLY A 460 -0.37 -8.81 -6.78
CA GLY A 460 0.73 -8.19 -7.50
C GLY A 460 1.67 -9.23 -8.11
N LEU A 461 2.60 -8.76 -8.94
CA LEU A 461 3.62 -9.59 -9.55
C LEU A 461 4.94 -8.84 -9.71
N ALA A 462 6.04 -9.61 -9.76
CA ALA A 462 7.37 -9.10 -10.06
C ALA A 462 8.07 -10.01 -11.06
N GLY A 463 8.87 -9.41 -11.96
CA GLY A 463 9.75 -10.14 -12.87
C GLY A 463 9.04 -10.87 -14.01
N LEU A 464 7.96 -10.32 -14.58
CA LEU A 464 7.31 -10.97 -15.73
C LEU A 464 8.28 -11.07 -16.92
N ASN A 465 9.05 -10.01 -17.19
CA ASN A 465 10.05 -10.00 -18.26
C ASN A 465 11.10 -11.10 -18.05
N GLU A 466 11.58 -11.29 -16.81
CA GLU A 466 12.53 -12.36 -16.49
C GLU A 466 11.91 -13.76 -16.56
N LEU A 467 10.65 -13.95 -16.16
CA LEU A 467 9.95 -15.22 -16.38
C LEU A 467 9.93 -15.59 -17.87
N VAL A 468 9.56 -14.64 -18.73
CA VAL A 468 9.57 -14.86 -20.18
C VAL A 468 10.99 -15.13 -20.70
N GLN A 469 11.99 -14.39 -20.21
CA GLN A 469 13.39 -14.63 -20.55
C GLN A 469 13.83 -16.06 -20.18
N ILE A 470 13.51 -16.53 -18.98
CA ILE A 470 13.85 -17.89 -18.53
C ILE A 470 13.18 -18.94 -19.42
N HIS A 471 11.91 -18.73 -19.75
CA HIS A 471 11.08 -19.75 -20.38
C HIS A 471 11.18 -19.79 -21.91
N ARG A 472 11.42 -18.64 -22.55
CA ARG A 472 11.50 -18.49 -24.02
C ARG A 472 12.88 -18.05 -24.53
N GLY A 473 13.81 -17.71 -23.63
CA GLY A 473 15.16 -17.27 -23.98
C GLY A 473 15.25 -15.82 -24.48
N LYS A 474 14.15 -15.05 -24.44
CA LYS A 474 14.07 -13.67 -24.91
C LYS A 474 13.24 -12.79 -23.97
N GLN A 475 13.57 -11.52 -23.91
CA GLN A 475 12.85 -10.46 -23.22
C GLN A 475 11.83 -9.78 -24.13
N PHE A 476 10.94 -8.97 -23.53
CA PHE A 476 9.88 -8.27 -24.25
C PHE A 476 10.34 -7.35 -25.37
N HIS A 477 11.48 -6.69 -25.20
CA HIS A 477 11.99 -5.75 -26.19
C HIS A 477 12.75 -6.44 -27.34
N GLU A 478 12.98 -7.75 -27.25
CA GLU A 478 13.76 -8.55 -28.19
C GLU A 478 12.90 -9.34 -29.20
N SER A 479 11.62 -9.60 -28.87
CA SER A 479 10.71 -10.40 -29.71
C SER A 479 9.25 -10.06 -29.44
N ASP A 480 8.43 -9.97 -30.50
CA ASP A 480 6.98 -9.86 -30.34
C ASP A 480 6.38 -11.14 -29.72
N GLU A 481 6.95 -12.31 -30.02
CA GLU A 481 6.55 -13.59 -29.43
C GLU A 481 6.78 -13.64 -27.90
N ALA A 482 7.78 -12.90 -27.40
CA ALA A 482 8.01 -12.77 -25.97
C ALA A 482 6.92 -11.93 -25.30
N VAL A 483 6.46 -10.86 -25.97
CA VAL A 483 5.32 -10.05 -25.50
C VAL A 483 4.04 -10.87 -25.52
N GLU A 484 3.78 -11.64 -26.58
CA GLU A 484 2.61 -12.52 -26.69
C GLU A 484 2.58 -13.56 -25.56
N PHE A 485 3.71 -14.23 -25.28
CA PHE A 485 3.77 -15.18 -24.18
C PHE A 485 3.57 -14.52 -22.80
N GLY A 486 4.10 -13.31 -22.61
CA GLY A 486 3.79 -12.53 -21.40
C GLY A 486 2.29 -12.23 -21.25
N LEU A 487 1.60 -11.95 -22.37
CA LEU A 487 0.16 -11.69 -22.36
C LEU A 487 -0.65 -12.96 -22.03
N GLU A 488 -0.22 -14.13 -22.51
CA GLU A 488 -0.80 -15.41 -22.11
C GLU A 488 -0.71 -15.64 -20.60
N ILE A 489 0.44 -15.33 -20.00
CA ILE A 489 0.64 -15.42 -18.54
C ILE A 489 -0.31 -14.46 -17.80
N ILE A 490 -0.38 -13.19 -18.20
CA ILE A 490 -1.26 -12.21 -17.56
C ILE A 490 -2.74 -12.57 -17.73
N ALA A 491 -3.16 -13.01 -18.92
CA ALA A 491 -4.53 -13.44 -19.17
C ALA A 491 -4.90 -14.68 -18.34
N HIS A 492 -3.98 -15.63 -18.18
CA HIS A 492 -4.18 -16.77 -17.29
C HIS A 492 -4.35 -16.34 -15.83
N MET A 493 -3.48 -15.47 -15.32
CA MET A 493 -3.57 -14.95 -13.96
C MET A 493 -4.88 -14.20 -13.72
N GLU A 494 -5.29 -13.36 -14.67
CA GLU A 494 -6.55 -12.61 -14.59
C GLU A 494 -7.77 -13.55 -14.54
N SER A 495 -7.83 -14.58 -15.40
CA SER A 495 -8.86 -15.61 -15.35
C SER A 495 -8.90 -16.38 -14.02
N VAL A 496 -7.73 -16.64 -13.43
CA VAL A 496 -7.63 -17.28 -12.10
C VAL A 496 -8.18 -16.34 -11.02
N CYS A 497 -7.87 -15.04 -11.06
CA CYS A 497 -8.45 -14.04 -10.16
C CYS A 497 -9.99 -14.00 -10.26
N GLU A 498 -10.55 -14.03 -11.47
CA GLU A 498 -12.01 -14.05 -11.66
C GLU A 498 -12.64 -15.30 -11.04
N ARG A 499 -12.07 -16.49 -11.31
CA ARG A 499 -12.56 -17.76 -10.77
C ARG A 499 -12.50 -17.80 -9.24
N LEU A 500 -11.40 -17.33 -8.65
CA LEU A 500 -11.24 -17.24 -7.21
C LEU A 500 -12.23 -16.22 -6.61
N SER A 501 -12.45 -15.09 -7.30
CA SER A 501 -13.39 -14.07 -6.85
C SER A 501 -14.82 -14.61 -6.77
N GLN A 502 -15.23 -15.39 -7.78
CA GLN A 502 -16.52 -16.07 -7.79
C GLN A 502 -16.60 -17.14 -6.68
N ARG A 503 -15.55 -17.94 -6.49
CA ARG A 503 -15.49 -19.02 -5.49
C ARG A 503 -15.60 -18.51 -4.06
N HIS A 504 -14.89 -17.43 -3.75
CA HIS A 504 -14.80 -16.88 -2.39
C HIS A 504 -15.79 -15.75 -2.11
N HIS A 505 -16.53 -15.29 -3.13
CA HIS A 505 -17.43 -14.13 -3.04
C HIS A 505 -16.73 -12.84 -2.58
N ILE A 506 -15.47 -12.67 -2.97
CA ILE A 506 -14.66 -11.47 -2.71
C ILE A 506 -13.98 -11.02 -3.99
N SER A 507 -13.44 -9.80 -4.03
CA SER A 507 -12.84 -9.26 -5.25
C SER A 507 -11.31 -9.39 -5.23
N PHE A 508 -10.78 -10.41 -5.90
CA PHE A 508 -9.36 -10.51 -6.21
C PHE A 508 -9.08 -9.79 -7.54
N VAL A 509 -8.06 -8.94 -7.54
CA VAL A 509 -7.74 -8.09 -8.69
C VAL A 509 -6.24 -8.12 -8.97
N LEU A 510 -5.89 -8.30 -10.23
CA LEU A 510 -4.49 -8.32 -10.67
C LEU A 510 -3.98 -6.89 -10.87
N GLY A 511 -2.85 -6.55 -10.26
CA GLY A 511 -2.23 -5.23 -10.38
C GLY A 511 -0.73 -5.27 -10.61
N GLY A 512 -0.21 -4.19 -11.21
CA GLY A 512 1.17 -4.09 -11.63
C GLY A 512 1.84 -2.80 -11.18
N PHE A 513 2.27 -2.73 -9.93
CA PHE A 513 2.91 -1.55 -9.34
C PHE A 513 4.40 -1.81 -9.07
N PRO A 514 5.32 -0.94 -9.51
CA PRO A 514 6.75 -1.15 -9.34
C PRO A 514 7.22 -1.04 -7.89
N ASN A 515 7.85 -2.09 -7.35
CA ASN A 515 8.39 -2.15 -5.98
C ASN A 515 9.81 -2.73 -5.96
N GLN A 516 10.80 -1.84 -6.06
CA GLN A 516 12.21 -2.23 -6.16
C GLN A 516 12.73 -2.99 -4.92
N VAL A 517 12.20 -2.70 -3.73
CA VAL A 517 12.58 -3.42 -2.50
C VAL A 517 12.14 -4.89 -2.59
N VAL A 518 10.94 -5.12 -3.10
CA VAL A 518 10.38 -6.47 -3.28
C VAL A 518 11.12 -7.21 -4.39
N SER A 519 11.25 -6.62 -5.57
CA SER A 519 11.95 -7.27 -6.69
C SER A 519 13.42 -7.58 -6.37
N SER A 520 14.09 -6.70 -5.61
CA SER A 520 15.44 -6.94 -5.11
C SER A 520 15.51 -8.08 -4.09
N ARG A 521 14.57 -8.16 -3.15
CA ARG A 521 14.49 -9.28 -2.19
C ARG A 521 14.27 -10.62 -2.90
N LEU A 522 13.34 -10.66 -3.85
CA LEU A 522 12.99 -11.88 -4.58
C LEU A 522 14.18 -12.38 -5.41
N ALA A 523 14.87 -11.49 -6.13
CA ALA A 523 16.10 -11.81 -6.85
C ALA A 523 17.18 -12.41 -5.94
N ARG A 524 17.44 -11.81 -4.77
CA ARG A 524 18.41 -12.38 -3.80
C ARG A 524 18.05 -13.78 -3.31
N LEU A 525 16.76 -14.04 -3.08
CA LEU A 525 16.30 -15.37 -2.67
C LEU A 525 16.44 -16.38 -3.82
N ASP A 526 16.13 -15.99 -5.05
CA ASP A 526 16.37 -16.83 -6.22
C ASP A 526 17.84 -17.14 -6.47
N LEU A 527 18.75 -16.21 -6.21
CA LEU A 527 20.19 -16.50 -6.23
C LEU A 527 20.56 -17.58 -5.20
N ARG A 528 19.91 -17.61 -4.04
CA ARG A 528 20.17 -18.64 -3.02
C ARG A 528 19.70 -20.03 -3.44
N TYR A 529 18.53 -20.13 -4.08
CA TYR A 529 17.87 -21.41 -4.34
C TYR A 529 18.06 -21.96 -5.76
N TYR A 530 18.33 -21.09 -6.75
CA TYR A 530 18.36 -21.44 -8.18
C TYR A 530 19.66 -20.99 -8.88
N SER A 531 20.72 -20.71 -8.12
CA SER A 531 22.05 -20.54 -8.72
C SER A 531 22.56 -21.85 -9.32
N PRO A 532 23.29 -21.82 -10.46
CA PRO A 532 23.78 -20.62 -11.14
C PRO A 532 22.79 -19.99 -12.13
N GLU A 533 21.67 -20.65 -12.45
CA GLU A 533 20.73 -20.23 -13.51
C GLU A 533 20.19 -18.82 -13.28
N SER A 534 19.78 -18.52 -12.04
CA SER A 534 19.27 -17.19 -11.69
C SER A 534 20.29 -16.07 -11.84
N GLY A 535 21.59 -16.38 -11.74
CA GLY A 535 22.69 -15.44 -11.94
C GLY A 535 22.78 -14.85 -13.35
N TYR A 536 22.22 -15.53 -14.36
CA TYR A 536 22.23 -15.05 -15.75
C TYR A 536 21.05 -14.12 -16.08
N VAL A 537 20.05 -14.05 -15.20
CA VAL A 537 18.77 -13.39 -15.49
C VAL A 537 18.56 -12.16 -14.62
N VAL A 538 18.97 -12.22 -13.34
CA VAL A 538 18.89 -11.07 -12.43
C VAL A 538 19.60 -9.85 -13.02
N LYS A 539 19.03 -8.68 -12.77
CA LYS A 539 19.60 -7.38 -13.16
C LYS A 539 20.40 -6.80 -12.00
N GLY A 540 21.15 -5.74 -12.28
CA GLY A 540 22.00 -5.06 -11.31
C GLY A 540 23.40 -5.66 -11.21
N ASP A 541 24.04 -5.48 -10.06
CA ASP A 541 25.44 -5.88 -9.84
C ASP A 541 25.54 -7.04 -8.83
N LEU A 542 25.94 -8.20 -9.34
CA LEU A 542 26.17 -9.40 -8.53
C LEU A 542 27.35 -9.24 -7.55
N GLY A 543 28.37 -8.46 -7.91
CA GLY A 543 29.60 -8.29 -7.14
C GLY A 543 29.39 -7.54 -5.82
N ASN A 544 28.44 -6.60 -5.79
CA ASN A 544 28.09 -5.85 -4.58
C ASN A 544 26.73 -6.24 -3.98
N GLY A 545 26.03 -7.21 -4.57
CA GLY A 545 24.74 -7.74 -4.11
C GLY A 545 23.52 -6.86 -4.41
N GLN A 546 23.68 -5.77 -5.17
CA GLN A 546 22.60 -4.89 -5.62
C GLN A 546 21.91 -5.50 -6.84
N VAL A 547 21.19 -6.59 -6.61
CA VAL A 547 20.45 -7.33 -7.64
C VAL A 547 18.95 -7.09 -7.53
N TYR A 548 18.24 -7.20 -8.65
CA TYR A 548 16.79 -7.07 -8.73
C TYR A 548 16.23 -7.79 -9.97
N TYR A 549 14.92 -8.02 -9.95
CA TYR A 549 14.15 -8.32 -11.15
C TYR A 549 13.49 -7.07 -11.69
N THR A 550 13.15 -7.07 -12.98
CA THR A 550 12.34 -5.99 -13.55
C THR A 550 10.99 -5.98 -12.84
N ASP A 551 10.58 -4.81 -12.38
CA ASP A 551 9.35 -4.67 -11.64
C ASP A 551 8.13 -5.01 -12.49
N SER A 552 7.18 -5.78 -11.92
CA SER A 552 5.85 -5.96 -12.52
C SER A 552 5.92 -6.44 -14.00
N ILE A 553 5.25 -5.71 -14.89
CA ILE A 553 5.10 -5.87 -16.34
C ILE A 553 6.06 -5.00 -17.14
N LEU A 554 6.99 -4.32 -16.46
CA LEU A 554 7.87 -3.36 -17.13
C LEU A 554 8.84 -4.10 -18.04
N ILE A 555 9.33 -3.39 -19.06
CA ILE A 555 10.50 -3.84 -19.80
C ILE A 555 11.77 -3.49 -19.01
N ASN A 556 12.89 -4.16 -19.31
CA ASN A 556 14.18 -3.78 -18.76
C ASN A 556 14.49 -2.29 -19.06
N GLN A 557 14.59 -1.47 -18.01
CA GLN A 557 14.76 -0.03 -18.13
C GLN A 557 16.20 0.41 -18.47
N HIS A 558 17.16 -0.51 -18.39
CA HIS A 558 18.57 -0.21 -18.68
C HIS A 558 18.94 -0.42 -20.15
N GLU A 559 18.01 -0.94 -20.95
CA GLU A 559 18.18 -1.10 -22.39
C GLU A 559 17.67 0.14 -23.11
N ASP A 560 18.40 0.58 -24.15
CA ASP A 560 18.05 1.77 -24.91
C ASP A 560 16.88 1.47 -25.86
N HIS A 561 15.71 2.06 -25.56
CA HIS A 561 14.50 1.89 -26.32
C HIS A 561 13.75 3.21 -26.49
N PRO A 562 13.17 3.48 -27.68
CA PRO A 562 12.27 4.61 -27.86
C PRO A 562 11.12 4.55 -26.83
N LEU A 563 10.94 5.63 -26.07
CA LEU A 563 10.01 5.67 -24.95
C LEU A 563 8.57 5.29 -25.34
N LEU A 564 8.09 5.74 -26.51
CA LEU A 564 6.75 5.39 -26.98
C LEU A 564 6.63 3.89 -27.34
N LYS A 565 7.69 3.25 -27.84
CA LYS A 565 7.71 1.79 -28.06
C LYS A 565 7.60 1.05 -26.73
N ARG A 566 8.33 1.50 -25.71
CA ARG A 566 8.22 1.00 -24.34
C ARG A 566 6.78 1.12 -23.81
N MET A 567 6.17 2.30 -23.90
CA MET A 567 4.79 2.50 -23.48
C MET A 567 3.82 1.58 -24.24
N LYS A 568 3.97 1.42 -25.56
CA LYS A 568 3.14 0.49 -26.34
C LYS A 568 3.22 -0.95 -25.84
N ILE A 569 4.41 -1.43 -25.47
CA ILE A 569 4.58 -2.79 -24.91
C ILE A 569 3.93 -2.88 -23.52
N GLU A 570 4.31 -2.00 -22.59
CA GLU A 570 3.78 -2.01 -21.22
C GLU A 570 2.25 -1.85 -21.20
N GLY A 571 1.72 -0.97 -22.06
CA GLY A 571 0.28 -0.72 -22.19
C GLY A 571 -0.51 -1.95 -22.62
N LYS A 572 0.06 -2.86 -23.44
CA LYS A 572 -0.62 -4.12 -23.80
C LYS A 572 -0.95 -4.94 -22.56
N PHE A 573 -0.03 -5.04 -21.60
CA PHE A 573 -0.27 -5.75 -20.35
C PHE A 573 -1.22 -4.99 -19.42
N SER A 574 -1.07 -3.66 -19.34
CA SER A 574 -1.93 -2.80 -18.51
C SER A 574 -3.43 -3.03 -18.77
N ALA A 575 -3.83 -3.31 -20.02
CA ALA A 575 -5.22 -3.55 -20.40
C ALA A 575 -5.87 -4.75 -19.66
N TYR A 576 -5.07 -5.70 -19.19
CA TYR A 576 -5.51 -6.92 -18.48
C TYR A 576 -5.27 -6.84 -16.96
N MET A 577 -5.07 -5.64 -16.42
CA MET A 577 -4.82 -5.41 -14.99
C MET A 577 -5.91 -4.54 -14.36
N PRO A 578 -7.06 -5.11 -13.97
CA PRO A 578 -8.15 -4.35 -13.33
C PRO A 578 -7.74 -3.73 -11.99
N GLY A 579 -6.65 -4.23 -11.38
CA GLY A 579 -5.99 -3.65 -10.21
C GLY A 579 -5.30 -2.31 -10.46
N GLY A 580 -5.04 -1.98 -11.73
CA GLY A 580 -4.20 -0.87 -12.14
C GLY A 580 -2.75 -1.30 -12.40
N SER A 581 -2.03 -0.46 -13.14
CA SER A 581 -0.59 -0.62 -13.36
C SER A 581 0.06 0.74 -13.57
N MET A 582 1.35 0.84 -13.22
CA MET A 582 2.11 2.09 -13.28
C MET A 582 3.41 1.92 -14.05
N SER A 583 3.62 2.79 -15.04
CA SER A 583 4.84 2.91 -15.82
C SER A 583 5.67 4.11 -15.35
N PRO A 584 6.83 3.91 -14.68
CA PRO A 584 7.68 5.01 -14.26
C PRO A 584 8.59 5.49 -15.39
N ILE A 585 8.78 6.81 -15.48
CA ILE A 585 9.61 7.48 -16.49
C ILE A 585 10.54 8.47 -15.78
N SER A 586 11.84 8.37 -16.05
CA SER A 586 12.80 9.38 -15.61
C SER A 586 12.64 10.64 -16.45
N VAL A 587 12.47 11.81 -15.83
CA VAL A 587 12.37 13.08 -16.60
C VAL A 587 13.73 13.44 -17.19
N GLU A 588 14.79 13.34 -16.40
CA GLU A 588 16.16 13.64 -16.82
C GLU A 588 16.62 12.71 -17.94
N GLY A 589 17.29 13.28 -18.95
CA GLY A 589 17.78 12.56 -20.13
C GLY A 589 16.70 12.18 -21.13
N THR A 590 15.43 12.15 -20.73
CA THR A 590 14.30 11.76 -21.58
C THR A 590 13.67 12.94 -22.30
N PHE A 591 13.47 14.06 -21.61
CA PHE A 591 12.81 15.24 -22.16
C PHE A 591 13.69 16.48 -22.03
N SER A 592 13.73 17.28 -23.09
CA SER A 592 14.56 18.49 -23.16
C SER A 592 13.75 19.79 -23.30
N HIS A 593 12.52 19.71 -23.81
CA HIS A 593 11.67 20.88 -24.00
C HIS A 593 10.18 20.53 -23.91
N LYS A 594 9.34 21.53 -23.56
CA LYS A 594 7.90 21.34 -23.24
C LYS A 594 7.15 20.55 -24.32
N LYS A 595 7.40 20.85 -25.59
CA LYS A 595 6.75 20.18 -26.73
C LYS A 595 6.92 18.66 -26.72
N GLN A 596 8.11 18.13 -26.37
CA GLN A 596 8.33 16.68 -26.29
C GLN A 596 7.44 16.02 -25.24
N VAL A 597 7.26 16.67 -24.08
CA VAL A 597 6.40 16.16 -23.01
C VAL A 597 4.94 16.20 -23.44
N VAL A 598 4.47 17.29 -24.05
CA VAL A 598 3.09 17.40 -24.57
C VAL A 598 2.80 16.34 -25.63
N ASP A 599 3.71 16.19 -26.61
CA ASP A 599 3.60 15.21 -27.68
C ASP A 599 3.60 13.78 -27.09
N PHE A 600 4.45 13.52 -26.09
CA PHE A 600 4.51 12.24 -25.39
C PHE A 600 3.24 11.92 -24.61
N ILE A 601 2.70 12.86 -23.83
CA ILE A 601 1.45 12.68 -23.07
C ILE A 601 0.31 12.35 -24.04
N THR A 602 0.21 13.12 -25.12
CA THR A 602 -0.82 12.96 -26.14
C THR A 602 -0.69 11.60 -26.84
N ALA A 603 0.51 11.26 -27.31
CA ALA A 603 0.77 9.97 -27.96
C ALA A 603 0.52 8.79 -27.02
N THR A 604 0.93 8.89 -25.75
CA THR A 604 0.69 7.83 -24.76
C THR A 604 -0.81 7.64 -24.52
N PHE A 605 -1.57 8.71 -24.39
CA PHE A 605 -3.02 8.60 -24.25
C PHE A 605 -3.67 7.95 -25.49
N ARG A 606 -3.33 8.43 -26.68
CA ARG A 606 -3.98 8.07 -27.96
C ARG A 606 -3.54 6.73 -28.55
N GLU A 607 -2.29 6.34 -28.38
CA GLU A 607 -1.68 5.20 -29.09
C GLU A 607 -1.37 4.00 -28.19
N THR A 608 -1.68 4.06 -26.90
CA THR A 608 -1.35 2.99 -25.93
C THR A 608 -2.53 2.68 -25.03
N GLN A 609 -2.36 1.67 -24.17
CA GLN A 609 -3.33 1.27 -23.15
C GLN A 609 -2.78 1.41 -21.72
N ASN A 610 -1.68 2.14 -21.52
CA ASN A 610 -1.11 2.39 -20.18
C ASN A 610 -2.14 3.05 -19.27
N MET A 611 -2.26 2.60 -18.02
CA MET A 611 -3.25 3.15 -17.07
C MET A 611 -2.71 4.34 -16.28
N GLN A 612 -1.45 4.26 -15.86
CA GLN A 612 -0.77 5.30 -15.10
C GLN A 612 0.66 5.48 -15.57
N VAL A 613 1.09 6.73 -15.68
CA VAL A 613 2.47 7.10 -15.98
C VAL A 613 2.99 7.96 -14.85
N TYR A 614 4.07 7.54 -14.20
CA TYR A 614 4.70 8.31 -13.12
C TYR A 614 5.98 8.97 -13.61
N PHE A 615 6.04 10.30 -13.54
CA PHE A 615 7.22 11.07 -13.87
C PHE A 615 8.10 11.18 -12.63
N ARG A 616 9.22 10.46 -12.63
CA ARG A 616 10.16 10.42 -11.51
C ARG A 616 11.12 11.61 -11.59
N PRO A 617 11.38 12.31 -10.47
CA PRO A 617 12.33 13.40 -10.41
C PRO A 617 13.78 12.93 -10.62
N THR A 618 14.63 13.86 -11.04
CA THR A 618 16.07 13.74 -11.29
C THR A 618 16.86 13.21 -10.08
N SER A 619 16.45 13.53 -8.86
CA SER A 619 17.21 13.27 -7.62
C SER A 619 16.82 12.01 -6.84
N SER A 620 15.81 11.24 -7.27
CA SER A 620 15.39 10.04 -6.53
C SER A 620 16.05 8.78 -7.11
N SER A 621 17.12 8.29 -6.48
CA SER A 621 17.71 6.97 -6.79
C SER A 621 16.77 5.80 -6.44
N GLN A 622 15.67 6.08 -5.75
CA GLN A 622 14.60 5.13 -5.43
C GLN A 622 13.37 5.46 -6.27
N GLY A 623 12.80 4.45 -6.94
CA GLY A 623 11.49 4.56 -7.59
C GLY A 623 10.42 4.88 -6.55
N PHE A 624 9.40 5.65 -6.91
CA PHE A 624 8.28 5.88 -6.00
C PHE A 624 7.48 4.58 -5.85
N HIS A 625 7.64 3.93 -4.70
CA HIS A 625 6.58 3.14 -4.12
C HIS A 625 6.04 3.92 -2.92
N PRO A 626 4.73 3.96 -2.66
CA PRO A 626 4.18 4.54 -1.43
C PRO A 626 4.69 3.88 -0.13
N ILE A 627 5.59 2.88 -0.23
CA ILE A 627 6.15 2.08 0.87
C ILE A 627 7.69 2.11 0.88
N THR A 628 8.35 2.78 -0.08
CA THR A 628 9.83 2.94 -0.08
C THR A 628 10.26 4.25 0.54
#